data_AF-A0A2H1A830-F1
#
_entry.id   AF-A0A2H1A830-F1
#
_cell.length_a   1.000
_cell.length_b   1.000
_cell.length_c   1.000
_cell.angle_alpha   90.00
_cell.angle_beta   90.00
_cell.angle_gamma   90.00
#
_symmetry.space_group_name_H-M   'P 1'
#
loop_
_entity.id
_entity.type
_entity.pdbx_description
1 polymer ?
#
loop_
_entity_poly.entity_id
_entity_poly.type
_entity_poly.pdbx_seq_one_letter_code
_entity_poly.pdbx_strand_id
1 'polypeptide(L)'
;MDFCFFLVGFKESNKPLSDGGNIPCYCGRCHNQSAFAVRTSNWVTLFFIPIIPFYFGKGLKCNICGASGDLDDKALQMLKNGQPVAIGG
;
A
#
# COMPACT_ATOMS: atom_id res chain seq x y z
N MET A 1 31.52 4.31 -26.68
CA MET A 1 30.58 3.18 -26.46
C MET A 1 29.71 3.53 -25.27
N ASP A 2 28.49 3.98 -25.56
CA ASP A 2 27.47 4.39 -24.61
C ASP A 2 27.03 3.25 -23.67
N PHE A 3 27.49 3.27 -22.43
CA PHE A 3 27.01 2.43 -21.34
C PHE A 3 25.76 3.05 -20.71
N CYS A 4 24.65 3.11 -21.46
CA CYS A 4 23.39 3.72 -20.98
C CYS A 4 22.23 2.71 -20.91
N PHE A 5 22.48 1.42 -20.72
CA PHE A 5 21.44 0.42 -20.92
C PHE A 5 20.54 0.06 -19.73
N PHE A 6 20.86 0.36 -18.46
CA PHE A 6 19.95 0.03 -17.34
C PHE A 6 20.11 0.95 -16.12
N LEU A 7 19.62 2.19 -16.21
CA LEU A 7 19.66 3.11 -15.05
C LEU A 7 18.31 3.37 -14.42
N VAL A 8 17.22 3.23 -15.16
CA VAL A 8 15.86 3.54 -14.68
C VAL A 8 15.19 2.28 -14.16
N GLY A 9 14.70 2.32 -12.92
CA GLY A 9 13.91 1.26 -12.30
C GLY A 9 12.66 1.78 -11.61
N PHE A 10 11.82 0.86 -11.12
CA PHE A 10 10.61 1.18 -10.37
C PHE A 10 10.67 0.52 -9.00
N LYS A 11 10.41 1.28 -7.95
CA LYS A 11 10.36 0.78 -6.57
C LYS A 11 9.02 1.10 -5.95
N GLU A 12 8.34 0.06 -5.45
CA GLU A 12 7.15 0.21 -4.63
C GLU A 12 7.56 0.24 -3.15
N SER A 13 7.03 1.22 -2.41
CA SER A 13 7.17 1.31 -0.96
C SER A 13 5.78 1.27 -0.32
N ASN A 14 5.53 0.22 0.46
CA ASN A 14 4.32 0.09 1.28
C ASN A 14 4.66 0.42 2.73
N LYS A 15 4.12 1.52 3.25
CA LYS A 15 4.30 1.93 4.65
C LYS A 15 2.96 1.87 5.37
N PRO A 16 2.92 1.47 6.65
CA PRO A 16 1.67 1.54 7.42
C PRO A 16 1.18 2.99 7.48
N LEU A 17 -0.13 3.17 7.38
CA LEU A 17 -0.74 4.49 7.42
C LEU A 17 -0.75 5.01 8.87
N SER A 18 -0.30 6.25 9.10
CA SER A 18 -0.21 6.85 10.44
C SER A 18 -1.56 6.90 11.17
N ASP A 19 -2.64 7.11 10.43
CA ASP A 19 -3.97 7.42 10.95
C ASP A 19 -4.91 6.21 11.05
N GLY A 20 -4.39 4.98 11.02
CA GLY A 20 -5.23 3.78 11.03
C GLY A 20 -4.54 2.48 10.58
N GLY A 21 -3.23 2.51 10.32
CA GLY A 21 -2.46 1.35 9.85
C GLY A 21 -2.31 0.23 10.87
N ASN A 22 -2.59 0.48 12.16
CA ASN A 22 -2.53 -0.53 13.21
C ASN A 22 -3.88 -1.24 13.45
N ILE A 23 -4.95 -0.83 12.76
CA ILE A 23 -6.28 -1.38 12.98
C ILE A 23 -6.44 -2.62 12.08
N PRO A 24 -6.60 -3.82 12.67
CA PRO A 24 -6.76 -5.04 11.88
C PRO A 24 -8.11 -5.03 11.17
N CYS A 25 -8.06 -5.15 9.85
CA CYS A 25 -9.21 -5.21 8.97
C CYS A 25 -9.48 -6.65 8.53
N TYR A 26 -10.74 -6.95 8.26
CA TYR A 26 -11.14 -8.28 7.81
C TYR A 26 -10.80 -8.50 6.33
N CYS A 27 -10.18 -9.63 6.02
CA CYS A 27 -9.90 -10.03 4.65
C CYS A 27 -10.92 -11.05 4.15
N GLY A 28 -11.66 -10.72 3.08
CA GLY A 28 -12.63 -11.63 2.46
C GLY A 28 -12.00 -12.84 1.77
N ARG A 29 -10.67 -12.84 1.53
CA ARG A 29 -9.96 -13.92 0.82
C ARG A 29 -9.43 -15.01 1.75
N CYS A 30 -8.83 -14.63 2.88
CA CYS A 30 -8.32 -15.58 3.88
C CYS A 30 -9.21 -15.69 5.12
N HIS A 31 -10.32 -14.96 5.16
CA HIS A 31 -11.27 -14.93 6.27
C HIS A 31 -10.62 -14.61 7.63
N ASN A 32 -9.57 -13.79 7.63
CA ASN A 32 -8.81 -13.42 8.83
C ASN A 32 -8.69 -11.90 8.98
N GLN A 33 -8.51 -11.42 10.20
CA GLN A 33 -8.31 -10.01 10.57
C GLN A 33 -6.83 -9.63 10.46
N SER A 34 -6.28 -9.72 9.25
CA SER A 34 -4.85 -9.48 9.00
C SER A 34 -4.60 -8.55 7.81
N ALA A 35 -5.61 -7.75 7.46
CA ALA A 35 -5.46 -6.64 6.52
C ALA A 35 -5.16 -5.35 7.28
N PHE A 36 -4.24 -4.54 6.75
CA PHE A 36 -3.81 -3.30 7.36
C PHE A 36 -3.83 -2.16 6.35
N ALA A 37 -4.13 -0.95 6.81
CA ALA A 37 -4.09 0.23 5.96
C ALA A 37 -2.63 0.61 5.66
N VAL A 38 -2.27 0.59 4.39
CA VAL A 38 -0.94 0.91 3.88
C VAL A 38 -1.01 2.10 2.92
N ARG A 39 -0.01 2.95 2.99
CA ARG A 39 0.31 3.95 1.97
C ARG A 39 1.29 3.34 0.99
N THR A 40 0.87 3.20 -0.25
CA THR A 40 1.71 2.75 -1.35
C THR A 40 2.29 3.96 -2.05
N SER A 41 3.59 3.95 -2.31
CA SER A 41 4.28 5.00 -3.04
C SER A 41 5.23 4.37 -4.04
N ASN A 42 5.07 4.73 -5.31
CA ASN A 42 5.89 4.20 -6.40
C ASN A 42 6.89 5.26 -6.82
N TRP A 43 8.15 4.86 -6.86
CA TRP A 43 9.29 5.71 -7.12
C TRP A 43 9.97 5.27 -8.40
N VAL A 44 10.30 6.23 -9.25
CA VAL A 44 11.29 6.05 -10.30
C VAL A 44 12.67 6.10 -9.64
N THR A 45 13.43 5.04 -9.82
CA THR A 45 14.81 4.95 -9.37
C THR A 45 15.75 5.25 -10.52
N LEU A 46 16.83 5.98 -10.25
CA LEU A 46 17.95 6.15 -11.16
C LEU A 46 19.21 5.64 -10.46
N PHE A 47 19.99 4.76 -11.08
CA PHE A 47 21.12 4.08 -10.43
C PHE A 47 20.74 3.42 -9.09
N PHE A 48 19.56 2.77 -9.03
CA PHE A 48 19.01 2.15 -7.81
C PHE A 48 18.66 3.12 -6.66
N ILE A 49 18.84 4.43 -6.84
CA ILE A 49 18.44 5.45 -5.87
C ILE A 49 17.04 5.94 -6.24
N PRO A 50 16.02 5.84 -5.37
CA PRO A 50 14.69 6.39 -5.63
C PRO A 50 14.75 7.92 -5.64
N ILE A 51 14.46 8.53 -6.79
CA ILE A 51 14.60 10.00 -6.95
C ILE A 51 13.24 10.68 -6.99
N ILE A 52 12.33 10.19 -7.85
CA ILE A 52 11.04 10.87 -8.09
C ILE A 52 9.89 9.91 -7.76
N PRO A 53 9.02 10.24 -6.81
CA PRO A 53 7.76 9.52 -6.63
C PRO A 53 6.78 9.97 -7.72
N PHE A 54 6.17 9.01 -8.42
CA PHE A 54 5.18 9.31 -9.48
C PHE A 54 3.77 8.88 -9.11
N TYR A 55 3.60 8.05 -8.09
CA TYR A 55 2.29 7.61 -7.63
C TYR A 55 2.26 7.50 -6.11
N PHE A 56 1.13 7.92 -5.54
CA PHE A 56 0.79 7.74 -4.13
C PHE A 56 -0.63 7.19 -4.06
N GLY A 57 -0.78 6.03 -3.44
CA GLY A 57 -2.06 5.39 -3.19
C GLY A 57 -2.25 5.11 -1.70
N LYS A 58 -3.49 4.95 -1.29
CA LYS A 58 -3.87 4.41 0.01
C LYS A 58 -4.69 3.16 -0.25
N GLY A 59 -4.35 2.08 0.43
CA GLY A 59 -5.02 0.81 0.26
C GLY A 59 -4.99 0.00 1.53
N LEU A 60 -5.71 -1.10 1.50
CA LEU A 60 -5.60 -2.17 2.50
C LEU A 60 -4.78 -3.29 1.89
N LYS A 61 -3.86 -3.86 2.67
CA LYS A 61 -3.07 -5.01 2.26
C LYS A 61 -3.08 -6.08 3.33
N CYS A 62 -3.36 -7.32 2.93
CA CYS A 62 -3.31 -8.47 3.81
C CYS A 62 -1.88 -8.98 3.94
N ASN A 63 -1.40 -9.14 5.17
CA ASN A 63 -0.07 -9.69 5.45
C ASN A 63 0.02 -11.21 5.26
N ILE A 64 -1.12 -11.90 5.15
CA ILE A 64 -1.18 -13.37 4.99
C ILE A 64 -1.27 -13.76 3.52
N CYS A 65 -2.32 -13.32 2.83
CA CYS A 65 -2.58 -13.74 1.44
C CYS A 65 -2.15 -12.73 0.38
N GLY A 66 -1.65 -11.55 0.79
CA GLY A 66 -1.24 -10.49 -0.13
C GLY A 66 -2.38 -9.77 -0.84
N ALA A 67 -3.64 -10.10 -0.54
CA ALA A 67 -4.79 -9.41 -1.12
C ALA A 67 -4.71 -7.90 -0.81
N SER A 68 -4.94 -7.10 -1.84
CA SER A 68 -4.95 -5.65 -1.76
C SER A 68 -6.29 -5.10 -2.24
N GLY A 69 -6.80 -4.08 -1.56
CA GLY A 69 -7.97 -3.32 -2.00
C GLY A 69 -7.70 -1.82 -1.88
N ASP A 70 -8.28 -1.04 -2.79
CA ASP A 70 -8.25 0.41 -2.69
C ASP A 70 -9.01 0.89 -1.46
N LEU A 71 -8.49 1.94 -0.82
CA LEU A 71 -9.09 2.53 0.36
C LEU A 71 -9.65 3.91 0.04
N ASP A 72 -10.96 3.97 -0.11
CA ASP A 72 -11.72 5.21 -0.31
C ASP A 72 -11.62 6.15 0.91
N ASP A 73 -11.75 7.46 0.70
CA ASP A 73 -11.64 8.44 1.79
C ASP A 73 -12.71 8.24 2.87
N LYS A 74 -13.90 7.74 2.51
CA LYS A 74 -14.94 7.37 3.48
C LYS A 74 -14.50 6.20 4.36
N ALA A 75 -13.97 5.14 3.75
CA ALA A 75 -13.47 3.97 4.47
C ALA A 75 -12.27 4.34 5.36
N LEU A 76 -11.44 5.27 4.92
CA LEU A 76 -10.36 5.82 5.73
C LEU A 76 -10.87 6.60 6.95
N GLN A 77 -11.94 7.38 6.82
CA GLN A 77 -12.56 8.05 7.97
C GLN A 77 -13.16 7.05 8.96
N MET A 78 -13.79 5.98 8.47
CA MET A 78 -14.30 4.91 9.32
C MET A 78 -13.17 4.23 10.10
N LEU A 79 -12.05 3.94 9.43
CA LEU A 79 -10.84 3.44 10.08
C LEU A 79 -10.32 4.40 11.16
N LYS A 80 -10.23 5.70 10.86
CA LYS A 80 -9.83 6.72 11.84
C LYS A 80 -10.74 6.75 13.07
N ASN A 81 -12.03 6.47 12.88
CA ASN A 81 -13.02 6.38 13.95
C ASN A 81 -13.03 5.02 14.68
N GLY A 82 -12.09 4.13 14.36
CA GLY A 82 -11.97 2.81 14.99
C GLY A 82 -12.93 1.75 14.44
N GLN A 83 -13.62 2.02 13.34
CA GLN A 83 -14.50 1.05 12.69
C GLN A 83 -13.70 0.19 11.71
N PRO A 84 -13.68 -1.15 11.87
CA PRO A 84 -12.95 -2.02 10.96
C PRO A 84 -13.65 -2.07 9.60
N VAL A 85 -12.86 -1.93 8.54
CA VAL A 85 -13.31 -2.09 7.16
C VAL A 85 -12.89 -3.47 6.64
N ALA A 86 -13.52 -3.94 5.57
CA ALA A 86 -13.21 -5.22 4.96
C ALA A 86 -12.68 -5.02 3.52
N ILE A 87 -11.68 -5.81 3.14
CA ILE A 87 -11.32 -5.96 1.73
C ILE A 87 -12.18 -7.06 1.10
N GLY A 88 -13.03 -6.65 0.17
CA GLY A 88 -13.70 -7.57 -0.75
C GLY A 88 -12.66 -8.15 -1.71
N GLY A 89 -12.54 -9.48 -1.71
CA GLY A 89 -11.75 -10.20 -2.71
C GLY A 89 -12.55 -10.44 -3.97
#